data_AF-A0A8J3DJB5-F1
#
_entry.id   AF-A0A8J3DJB5-F1
#
_cell.length_a   1.000
_cell.length_b   1.000
_cell.length_c   1.000
_cell.angle_alpha   90.00
_cell.angle_beta   90.00
_cell.angle_gamma   90.00
#
_symmetry.space_group_name_H-M   'P 1'
#
loop_
_entity.id
_entity.type
_entity.pdbx_description
1 polymer ?
#
loop_
_entity_poly.entity_id
_entity_poly.type
_entity_poly.pdbx_seq_one_letter_code
_entity_poly.pdbx_strand_id
1 'polypeptide(L)'
;MIRILLFLVLIGALALGFSWLADRPGELVMVFGGYRFQVSVLVAAVVIVAIVAVAMLAWWVLKAIWTGPQRVGRYFRGRRRDRGYQALSTGMIAAGAGDAVLAQKMKERAAKLIRVDQEPLLHLLDAQTALLKGDHAAARRRFEAMAADPETRILGLRGLYLEALRAGEREAARNYAEKAVALSPQLEWASEAAMEQRCAEGDWDKALTILAQQKATKQVDKTRYNRRRAVLLTAKALSNLNNAPDIARTSALEAHALTPDFVPAAATAARALIRANDISKAQKILETTWKRNPHPELASLYVAGCRGDGAEDRLKKAQRLEKLHPNHREGALAIARAAIDAGKFEIARLNAEAALRMGPREDVYLVYADIEEVETGNQGRVREWLARAVRAPREAAWVADGYVSNRWLPFSPLDGRIDVFEWKAPVEQEEPADLLNVQLADKFRQEDHRSLTLDKAAAFDAPNAAGQDISETAPAKRVASLAALKAEPREDVPVIIESDVSEDTPPQQEGLRQPDDPGIGDPGEGAEKAVSAPSKQTARGGNLF
;
A
#
# COMPACT_ATOMS: atom_id res chain seq x y z
N MET A 1 21.49 -17.84 -51.73
CA MET A 1 22.15 -19.01 -52.35
C MET A 1 21.99 -19.05 -53.88
N ILE A 2 20.79 -18.83 -54.44
CA ILE A 2 20.54 -18.84 -55.91
C ILE A 2 21.47 -17.89 -56.71
N ARG A 3 21.81 -16.71 -56.16
CA ARG A 3 22.73 -15.75 -56.82
C ARG A 3 24.17 -16.27 -56.96
N ILE A 4 24.65 -17.09 -56.03
CA ILE A 4 25.99 -17.67 -56.07
C ILE A 4 26.04 -18.80 -57.08
N LEU A 5 24.98 -19.62 -57.15
CA LEU A 5 24.86 -20.72 -58.11
C LEU A 5 24.77 -20.19 -59.55
N LEU A 6 23.97 -19.16 -59.81
CA LEU A 6 23.93 -18.50 -61.12
C LEU A 6 25.27 -17.88 -61.54
N PHE A 7 26.02 -17.31 -60.58
CA PHE A 7 27.35 -16.75 -60.86
C PHE A 7 28.36 -17.84 -61.22
N LEU A 8 28.36 -18.97 -60.50
CA LEU A 8 29.19 -20.13 -60.82
C LEU A 8 28.87 -20.73 -62.20
N VAL A 9 27.58 -20.85 -62.53
CA VAL A 9 27.14 -21.31 -63.86
C VAL A 9 27.59 -20.34 -64.95
N LEU A 10 27.47 -19.03 -64.73
CA LEU A 10 27.92 -18.01 -65.68
C LEU A 10 29.44 -18.05 -65.89
N ILE A 11 30.23 -18.18 -64.82
CA ILE A 11 31.69 -18.33 -64.92
C ILE A 11 32.04 -19.61 -65.67
N GLY A 12 31.38 -20.73 -65.36
CA GLY A 12 31.59 -21.99 -66.07
C GLY A 12 31.29 -21.87 -67.57
N ALA A 13 30.18 -21.22 -67.94
CA ALA A 13 29.82 -20.96 -69.33
C ALA A 13 30.84 -20.05 -70.03
N LEU A 14 31.33 -19.01 -69.36
CA LEU A 14 32.39 -18.13 -69.88
C LEU A 14 33.70 -18.89 -70.07
N ALA A 15 34.12 -19.70 -69.10
CA ALA A 15 35.35 -20.50 -69.19
C ALA A 15 35.28 -21.50 -70.35
N LEU A 16 34.14 -22.18 -70.53
CA LEU A 16 33.91 -23.06 -71.69
C LEU A 16 33.94 -22.30 -73.02
N GLY A 17 33.31 -21.12 -73.07
CA GLY A 17 33.34 -20.26 -74.26
C GLY A 17 34.76 -19.79 -74.62
N PHE A 18 35.57 -19.40 -73.63
CA PHE A 18 36.97 -19.02 -73.82
C PHE A 18 37.85 -20.20 -74.24
N SER A 19 37.64 -21.39 -73.66
CA SER A 19 38.36 -22.60 -74.06
C SER A 19 38.08 -22.96 -75.52
N TRP A 20 36.81 -22.92 -75.94
CA TRP A 20 36.43 -23.21 -77.33
C TRP A 20 37.01 -22.18 -78.32
N LEU A 21 37.11 -20.91 -77.91
CA LEU A 21 37.68 -19.85 -78.74
C LEU A 21 39.21 -19.92 -78.83
N ALA A 22 39.88 -20.45 -77.79
CA ALA A 22 41.33 -20.67 -77.78
C ALA A 22 41.77 -21.72 -78.81
N ASP A 23 40.93 -22.74 -79.07
CA ASP A 23 41.21 -23.81 -80.03
C ASP A 23 41.01 -23.40 -81.50
N ARG A 24 40.52 -22.17 -81.77
CA ARG A 24 40.31 -21.63 -83.13
C ARG A 24 41.03 -20.28 -83.32
N PRO A 25 42.30 -20.29 -83.77
CA PRO A 25 43.02 -19.05 -84.02
C PRO A 25 42.42 -18.30 -85.21
N GLY A 26 41.80 -17.15 -84.94
CA GLY A 26 41.37 -16.17 -85.94
C GLY A 26 42.08 -14.84 -85.71
N GLU A 27 42.35 -14.10 -86.78
CA GLU A 27 42.86 -12.73 -86.72
C GLU A 27 41.71 -11.74 -86.94
N LEU A 28 41.60 -10.77 -86.05
CA LEU A 28 40.69 -9.65 -86.19
C LEU A 28 41.52 -8.45 -86.67
N VAL A 29 41.25 -8.01 -87.90
CA VAL A 29 41.92 -6.84 -88.49
C VAL A 29 41.03 -5.62 -88.29
N MET A 30 41.43 -4.70 -87.43
CA MET A 30 40.74 -3.43 -87.23
C MET A 30 41.50 -2.33 -88.00
N VAL A 31 40.82 -1.68 -88.93
CA VAL A 31 41.35 -0.54 -89.69
C VAL A 31 40.78 0.74 -89.08
N PHE A 32 41.62 1.54 -88.43
CA PHE A 32 41.21 2.80 -87.82
C PHE A 32 42.20 3.91 -88.19
N GLY A 33 41.73 4.96 -88.84
CA GLY A 33 42.57 6.11 -89.23
C GLY A 33 43.75 5.78 -90.14
N GLY A 34 43.65 4.76 -91.00
CA GLY A 34 44.73 4.31 -91.88
C GLY A 34 45.73 3.33 -91.27
N TYR A 35 45.69 3.11 -89.95
CA TYR A 35 46.48 2.09 -89.26
C TYR A 35 45.73 0.75 -89.21
N ARG A 36 46.46 -0.35 -89.47
CA ARG A 36 45.94 -1.72 -89.39
C ARG A 36 46.44 -2.35 -88.10
N PHE A 37 45.53 -2.55 -87.14
CA PHE A 37 45.81 -3.33 -85.95
C PHE A 37 45.34 -4.76 -86.18
N GLN A 38 46.29 -5.70 -86.23
CA GLN A 38 46.00 -7.14 -86.26
C GLN A 38 46.08 -7.66 -84.84
N VAL A 39 44.94 -8.12 -84.32
CA VAL A 39 44.84 -8.63 -82.96
C VAL A 39 44.20 -10.02 -83.03
N SER A 40 44.69 -10.97 -82.25
CA SER A 40 44.05 -12.30 -82.21
C SER A 40 42.63 -12.19 -81.63
N VAL A 41 41.72 -13.02 -82.14
CA VAL A 41 40.32 -13.06 -81.69
C VAL A 41 40.23 -13.30 -80.17
N LEU A 42 41.16 -14.06 -79.59
CA LEU A 42 41.27 -14.26 -78.14
C LEU A 42 41.54 -12.94 -77.40
N VAL A 43 42.52 -12.15 -77.86
CA VAL A 43 42.86 -10.86 -77.23
C VAL A 43 41.70 -9.88 -77.37
N ALA A 44 41.02 -9.84 -78.53
CA ALA A 44 39.82 -9.03 -78.71
C ALA A 44 38.67 -9.43 -77.74
N ALA A 45 38.44 -10.73 -77.55
CA ALA A 45 37.44 -11.23 -76.61
C ALA A 45 37.77 -10.88 -75.15
N VAL A 46 39.05 -11.00 -74.74
CA VAL A 46 39.51 -10.61 -73.40
C VAL A 46 39.31 -9.11 -73.16
N VAL A 47 39.61 -8.26 -74.15
CA VAL A 47 39.42 -6.81 -74.05
C VAL A 47 37.93 -6.47 -73.89
N ILE A 48 37.04 -7.13 -74.64
CA ILE A 48 35.58 -6.92 -74.50
C ILE A 48 35.11 -7.31 -73.10
N VAL A 49 35.55 -8.46 -72.59
CA VAL A 49 35.20 -8.90 -71.22
C VAL A 49 35.75 -7.95 -70.17
N ALA A 50 36.97 -7.43 -70.36
CA ALA A 50 37.54 -6.42 -69.48
C ALA A 50 36.71 -5.12 -69.48
N ILE A 51 36.26 -4.65 -70.64
CA ILE A 51 35.39 -3.47 -70.77
C ILE A 51 34.07 -3.69 -70.04
N VAL A 52 33.43 -4.85 -70.23
CA VAL A 52 32.17 -5.20 -69.54
C VAL A 52 32.38 -5.25 -68.02
N ALA A 53 33.49 -5.85 -67.55
CA ALA A 53 33.82 -5.89 -66.13
C ALA A 53 34.02 -4.49 -65.54
N VAL A 54 34.73 -3.61 -66.24
CA VAL A 54 34.92 -2.20 -65.83
C VAL A 54 33.59 -1.45 -65.81
N ALA A 55 32.72 -1.64 -66.81
CA ALA A 55 31.40 -1.03 -66.85
C ALA A 55 30.50 -1.52 -65.70
N MET A 56 30.52 -2.81 -65.38
CA MET A 56 29.81 -3.37 -64.22
C MET A 56 30.36 -2.83 -62.90
N LEU A 57 31.68 -2.71 -62.77
CA LEU A 57 32.32 -2.12 -61.59
C LEU A 57 31.90 -0.66 -61.43
N ALA A 58 31.97 0.14 -62.51
CA ALA A 58 31.56 1.53 -62.51
C ALA A 58 30.08 1.69 -62.12
N TRP A 59 29.18 0.85 -62.68
CA TRP A 59 27.77 0.84 -62.31
C TRP A 59 27.54 0.45 -60.85
N TRP A 60 28.28 -0.53 -60.33
CA TRP A 60 28.22 -0.91 -58.92
C TRP A 60 28.66 0.22 -57.99
N VAL A 61 29.76 0.90 -58.32
CA VAL A 61 30.24 2.08 -57.57
C VAL A 61 29.21 3.20 -57.60
N LEU A 62 28.66 3.53 -58.77
CA LEU A 62 27.65 4.58 -58.92
C LEU A 62 26.38 4.25 -58.10
N LYS A 63 25.92 2.99 -58.17
CA LYS A 63 24.79 2.50 -57.38
C LYS A 63 25.10 2.50 -55.88
N ALA A 64 26.31 2.17 -55.46
CA ALA A 64 26.73 2.20 -54.06
C ALA A 64 26.76 3.63 -53.51
N ILE A 65 27.20 4.61 -54.31
CA ILE A 65 27.19 6.03 -53.94
C ILE A 65 25.75 6.57 -53.86
N TRP A 66 24.86 6.17 -54.78
CA TRP A 66 23.47 6.63 -54.75
C TRP A 66 22.60 5.94 -53.69
N THR A 67 22.84 4.66 -53.39
CA THR A 67 22.05 3.89 -52.39
C THR A 67 22.71 3.83 -51.00
N GLY A 68 23.98 4.20 -50.89
CA GLY A 68 24.75 4.29 -49.65
C GLY A 68 24.19 5.26 -48.60
N PRO A 69 23.71 6.46 -48.95
CA PRO A 69 23.21 7.44 -47.98
C PRO A 69 22.08 6.90 -47.12
N GLN A 70 21.20 6.08 -47.69
CA GLN A 70 20.07 5.49 -46.97
C GLN A 70 20.49 4.38 -45.99
N ARG A 71 21.56 3.63 -46.30
CA ARG A 71 22.11 2.60 -45.40
C ARG A 71 22.88 3.22 -44.25
N VAL A 72 23.72 4.20 -44.55
CA VAL A 72 24.52 4.96 -43.57
C VAL A 72 23.61 5.77 -42.65
N GLY A 73 22.58 6.43 -43.19
CA GLY A 73 21.59 7.17 -42.39
C GLY A 73 20.73 6.27 -41.48
N ARG A 74 20.58 4.98 -41.80
CA ARG A 74 19.91 4.02 -40.90
C ARG A 74 20.83 3.58 -39.76
N TYR A 75 22.12 3.36 -40.03
CA TYR A 75 23.12 3.02 -39.02
C TYR A 75 23.33 4.15 -38.00
N PHE A 76 23.49 5.40 -38.45
CA PHE A 76 23.63 6.55 -37.54
C PHE A 76 22.37 6.83 -36.72
N ARG A 77 21.18 6.63 -37.29
CA ARG A 77 19.91 6.72 -36.54
C ARG A 77 19.82 5.67 -35.44
N GLY A 78 20.22 4.43 -35.72
CA GLY A 78 20.30 3.36 -34.71
C GLY A 78 21.22 3.76 -33.55
N ARG A 79 22.46 4.15 -33.85
CA ARG A 79 23.43 4.54 -32.81
C ARG A 79 23.01 5.76 -31.99
N ARG A 80 22.32 6.73 -32.61
CA ARG A 80 21.76 7.89 -31.89
C ARG A 80 20.68 7.45 -30.91
N ARG A 81 19.81 6.53 -31.32
CA ARG A 81 18.73 5.98 -30.49
C ARG A 81 19.29 5.16 -29.33
N ASP A 82 20.28 4.30 -29.57
CA ASP A 82 20.90 3.48 -28.52
C ASP A 82 21.54 4.34 -27.42
N ARG A 83 22.27 5.40 -27.80
CA ARG A 83 22.80 6.38 -26.84
C ARG A 83 21.70 7.13 -26.09
N GLY A 84 20.57 7.38 -26.76
CA GLY A 84 19.39 7.96 -26.15
C GLY A 84 18.80 7.07 -25.06
N TYR A 85 18.65 5.77 -25.34
CA TYR A 85 18.13 4.80 -24.38
C TYR A 85 19.09 4.58 -23.22
N GLN A 86 20.39 4.56 -23.47
CA GLN A 86 21.41 4.53 -22.42
C GLN A 86 21.32 5.76 -21.51
N ALA A 87 21.12 6.96 -22.07
CA ALA A 87 20.92 8.16 -21.28
C ALA A 87 19.60 8.09 -20.49
N LEU A 88 18.51 7.62 -21.10
CA LEU A 88 17.22 7.46 -20.43
C LEU A 88 17.29 6.45 -19.28
N SER A 89 17.89 5.28 -19.47
CA SER A 89 18.05 4.26 -18.43
C SER A 89 18.91 4.76 -17.28
N THR A 90 20.05 5.40 -17.59
CA THR A 90 20.91 6.02 -16.57
C THR A 90 20.17 7.12 -15.80
N GLY A 91 19.37 7.93 -16.50
CA GLY A 91 18.54 8.97 -15.88
C GLY A 91 17.47 8.40 -14.96
N MET A 92 16.81 7.30 -15.34
CA MET A 92 15.81 6.62 -14.51
C MET A 92 16.44 5.98 -13.26
N ILE A 93 17.62 5.38 -13.38
CA ILE A 93 18.37 4.82 -12.25
C ILE A 93 18.75 5.95 -11.28
N ALA A 94 19.27 7.06 -11.80
CA ALA A 94 19.62 8.23 -11.00
C ALA A 94 18.41 8.82 -10.28
N ALA A 95 17.26 8.91 -10.97
CA ALA A 95 16.02 9.39 -10.37
C ALA A 95 15.56 8.45 -9.24
N GLY A 96 15.62 7.13 -9.43
CA GLY A 96 15.31 6.15 -8.40
C GLY A 96 16.28 6.18 -7.21
N ALA A 97 17.55 6.55 -7.44
CA ALA A 97 18.55 6.75 -6.41
C ALA A 97 18.46 8.13 -5.71
N GLY A 98 17.58 9.02 -6.16
CA GLY A 98 17.43 10.37 -5.61
C GLY A 98 18.45 11.40 -6.12
N ASP A 99 19.30 11.06 -7.10
CA ASP A 99 20.25 12.00 -7.72
C ASP A 99 19.55 12.88 -8.77
N ALA A 100 18.96 13.98 -8.29
CA ALA A 100 18.23 14.94 -9.09
C ALA A 100 19.08 15.59 -10.20
N VAL A 101 20.38 15.81 -9.93
CA VAL A 101 21.29 16.51 -10.83
C VAL A 101 21.65 15.62 -12.01
N LEU A 102 22.06 14.37 -11.73
CA LEU A 102 22.41 13.42 -12.77
C LEU A 102 21.17 13.03 -13.58
N ALA A 103 20.02 12.82 -12.93
CA ALA A 103 18.76 12.52 -13.61
C ALA A 103 18.36 13.63 -14.59
N GLN A 104 18.47 14.91 -14.19
CA GLN A 104 18.20 16.05 -15.08
C GLN A 104 19.17 16.08 -16.28
N LYS A 105 20.48 15.92 -16.03
CA LYS A 105 21.50 15.94 -17.09
C LYS A 105 21.26 14.82 -18.11
N MET A 106 20.91 13.63 -17.63
CA MET A 106 20.62 12.48 -18.48
C MET A 106 19.28 12.63 -19.22
N LYS A 107 18.27 13.25 -18.60
CA LYS A 107 17.02 13.63 -19.27
C LYS A 107 17.28 14.56 -20.47
N GLU A 108 18.03 15.64 -20.28
CA GLU A 108 18.34 16.58 -21.36
C GLU A 108 19.11 15.91 -22.50
N ARG A 109 20.02 14.99 -22.14
CA ARG A 109 20.76 14.19 -23.12
C ARG A 109 19.84 13.23 -23.89
N ALA A 110 18.92 12.56 -23.19
CA ALA A 110 17.93 11.67 -23.81
C ALA A 110 16.98 12.45 -24.74
N ALA A 111 16.46 13.60 -24.30
CA ALA A 111 15.56 14.46 -25.07
C ALA A 111 16.19 15.02 -26.37
N LYS A 112 17.52 15.19 -26.41
CA LYS A 112 18.25 15.57 -27.64
C LYS A 112 18.43 14.40 -28.62
N LEU A 113 18.36 13.17 -28.13
CA LEU A 113 18.68 11.95 -28.90
C LEU A 113 17.44 11.18 -29.34
N ILE A 114 16.35 11.25 -28.57
CA ILE A 114 15.07 10.58 -28.79
C ILE A 114 13.97 11.64 -28.94
N ARG A 115 13.00 11.40 -29.83
CA ARG A 115 11.83 12.28 -29.98
C ARG A 115 10.83 11.98 -28.86
N VAL A 116 10.34 13.02 -28.22
CA VAL A 116 9.39 12.93 -27.09
C VAL A 116 8.12 12.16 -27.49
N ASP A 117 7.58 12.43 -28.67
CA ASP A 117 6.35 11.80 -29.19
C ASP A 117 6.46 10.29 -29.46
N GLN A 118 7.68 9.72 -29.43
CA GLN A 118 7.92 8.31 -29.71
C GLN A 118 8.26 7.50 -28.46
N GLU A 119 8.53 8.15 -27.33
CA GLU A 119 9.07 7.47 -26.14
C GLU A 119 8.41 7.99 -24.85
N PRO A 120 7.31 7.34 -24.43
CA PRO A 120 6.54 7.83 -23.30
C PRO A 120 7.27 7.79 -21.95
N LEU A 121 8.32 6.96 -21.83
CA LEU A 121 9.21 6.90 -20.66
C LEU A 121 9.98 8.21 -20.42
N LEU A 122 10.19 9.02 -21.45
CA LEU A 122 10.85 10.32 -21.28
C LEU A 122 9.96 11.30 -20.49
N HIS A 123 8.63 11.22 -20.63
CA HIS A 123 7.69 12.00 -19.83
C HIS A 123 7.74 11.60 -18.35
N LEU A 124 7.87 10.30 -18.07
CA LEU A 124 8.04 9.81 -16.71
C LEU A 124 9.33 10.35 -16.09
N LEU A 125 10.47 10.24 -16.79
CA LEU A 125 11.74 10.78 -16.29
C LEU A 125 11.64 12.29 -16.05
N ASP A 126 10.95 13.03 -16.93
CA ASP A 126 10.73 14.47 -16.73
C ASP A 126 9.92 14.75 -15.46
N ALA A 127 8.79 14.06 -15.25
CA ALA A 127 7.98 14.19 -14.05
C ALA A 127 8.78 13.83 -12.78
N GLN A 128 9.55 12.73 -12.78
CA GLN A 128 10.36 12.32 -11.64
C GLN A 128 11.48 13.33 -11.34
N THR A 129 12.15 13.87 -12.36
CA THR A 129 13.16 14.92 -12.14
C THR A 129 12.55 16.20 -11.57
N ALA A 130 11.31 16.53 -11.94
CA ALA A 130 10.60 17.68 -11.37
C ALA A 130 10.25 17.45 -9.89
N LEU A 131 9.77 16.24 -9.55
CA LEU A 131 9.52 15.86 -8.14
C LEU A 131 10.78 15.93 -7.28
N LEU A 132 11.92 15.42 -7.77
CA LEU A 132 13.19 15.46 -7.05
C LEU A 132 13.72 16.89 -6.83
N LYS A 133 13.34 17.83 -7.70
CA LYS A 133 13.66 19.26 -7.55
C LYS A 133 12.67 20.01 -6.66
N GLY A 134 11.60 19.35 -6.22
CA GLY A 134 10.49 19.99 -5.49
C GLY A 134 9.53 20.81 -6.37
N ASP A 135 9.63 20.71 -7.71
CA ASP A 135 8.71 21.38 -8.63
C ASP A 135 7.49 20.48 -8.92
N HIS A 136 6.60 20.43 -7.92
CA HIS A 136 5.37 19.63 -7.97
C HIS A 136 4.38 20.12 -9.03
N ALA A 137 4.36 21.43 -9.33
CA ALA A 137 3.50 22.00 -10.36
C ALA A 137 3.94 21.57 -11.77
N ALA A 138 5.24 21.51 -12.04
CA ALA A 138 5.75 20.93 -13.28
C ALA A 138 5.46 19.42 -13.35
N ALA A 139 5.68 18.68 -12.26
CA ALA A 139 5.38 17.25 -12.21
C ALA A 139 3.91 16.95 -12.53
N ARG A 140 2.97 17.68 -11.90
CA ARG A 140 1.52 17.54 -12.14
C ARG A 140 1.17 17.76 -13.61
N ARG A 141 1.65 18.84 -14.23
CA ARG A 141 1.43 19.10 -15.67
C ARG A 141 1.95 17.98 -16.57
N ARG A 142 3.09 17.36 -16.21
CA ARG A 142 3.63 16.22 -16.97
C ARG A 142 2.80 14.96 -16.80
N PHE A 143 2.35 14.66 -15.58
CA PHE A 143 1.44 13.54 -15.38
C PHE A 143 0.07 13.75 -16.02
N GLU A 144 -0.44 14.99 -16.11
CA GLU A 144 -1.66 15.33 -16.87
C GLU A 144 -1.47 15.07 -18.36
N ALA A 145 -0.34 15.48 -18.94
CA ALA A 145 -0.02 15.17 -20.33
C ALA A 145 0.06 13.65 -20.58
N MET A 146 0.67 12.90 -19.65
CA MET A 146 0.70 11.44 -19.69
C MET A 146 -0.70 10.81 -19.52
N ALA A 147 -1.58 11.42 -18.72
CA ALA A 147 -2.95 10.95 -18.54
C ALA A 147 -3.80 11.12 -19.82
N ALA A 148 -3.48 12.11 -20.66
CA ALA A 148 -4.17 12.35 -21.92
C ALA A 148 -3.87 11.25 -22.96
N ASP A 149 -2.62 10.81 -23.06
CA ASP A 149 -2.18 9.78 -23.99
C ASP A 149 -2.66 8.37 -23.57
N PRO A 150 -3.35 7.60 -24.44
CA PRO A 150 -3.76 6.23 -24.14
C PRO A 150 -2.64 5.29 -23.64
N GLU A 151 -1.41 5.42 -24.12
CA GLU A 151 -0.31 4.50 -23.77
C GLU A 151 0.24 4.77 -22.36
N THR A 152 0.24 6.03 -21.92
CA THR A 152 0.74 6.41 -20.58
C THR A 152 -0.34 6.75 -19.57
N ARG A 153 -1.62 6.65 -19.97
CA ARG A 153 -2.75 7.08 -19.16
C ARG A 153 -2.72 6.57 -17.73
N ILE A 154 -2.51 5.27 -17.55
CA ILE A 154 -2.51 4.61 -16.24
C ILE A 154 -1.37 5.14 -15.36
N LEU A 155 -0.18 5.33 -15.96
CA LEU A 155 1.00 5.81 -15.26
C LEU A 155 0.85 7.29 -14.87
N GLY A 156 0.30 8.11 -15.77
CA GLY A 156 -0.06 9.51 -15.50
C GLY A 156 -1.07 9.60 -14.34
N LEU A 157 -2.15 8.81 -14.38
CA LEU A 157 -3.15 8.76 -13.31
C LEU A 157 -2.55 8.34 -11.97
N ARG A 158 -1.61 7.37 -11.94
CA ARG A 158 -0.91 6.99 -10.71
C ARG A 158 -0.05 8.12 -10.16
N GLY A 159 0.68 8.83 -11.03
CA GLY A 159 1.48 9.98 -10.63
C GLY A 159 0.62 11.11 -10.04
N LEU A 160 -0.50 11.42 -10.70
CA LEU A 160 -1.47 12.41 -10.22
C LEU A 160 -2.13 12.00 -8.91
N TYR A 161 -2.47 10.72 -8.76
CA TYR A 161 -3.01 10.17 -7.51
C TYR A 161 -2.05 10.40 -6.34
N LEU A 162 -0.78 10.06 -6.49
CA LEU A 162 0.22 10.22 -5.44
C LEU A 162 0.49 11.70 -5.11
N GLU A 163 0.56 12.57 -6.13
CA GLU A 163 0.66 14.01 -5.92
C GLU A 163 -0.55 14.57 -5.16
N ALA A 164 -1.76 14.16 -5.55
CA ALA A 164 -2.98 14.60 -4.88
C ALA A 164 -3.04 14.14 -3.41
N LEU A 165 -2.61 12.90 -3.12
CA LEU A 165 -2.48 12.43 -1.73
C LEU A 165 -1.49 13.28 -0.94
N ARG A 166 -0.32 13.58 -1.52
CA ARG A 166 0.72 14.42 -0.88
C ARG A 166 0.22 15.83 -0.59
N ALA A 167 -0.56 16.41 -1.50
CA ALA A 167 -1.16 17.73 -1.36
C ALA A 167 -2.38 17.75 -0.43
N GLY A 168 -2.87 16.60 0.03
CA GLY A 168 -4.11 16.49 0.80
C GLY A 168 -5.38 16.71 -0.04
N GLU A 169 -5.28 16.76 -1.36
CA GLU A 169 -6.39 16.91 -2.31
C GLU A 169 -7.15 15.58 -2.47
N ARG A 170 -7.85 15.15 -1.41
CA ARG A 170 -8.55 13.85 -1.38
C ARG A 170 -9.54 13.68 -2.54
N GLU A 171 -10.30 14.73 -2.88
CA GLU A 171 -11.24 14.71 -4.01
C GLU A 171 -10.58 14.45 -5.36
N ALA A 172 -9.43 15.10 -5.62
CA ALA A 172 -8.68 14.88 -6.85
C ALA A 172 -8.11 13.46 -6.89
N ALA A 173 -7.53 12.99 -5.77
CA ALA A 173 -7.00 11.62 -5.65
C ALA A 173 -8.08 10.58 -5.98
N ARG A 174 -9.29 10.74 -5.43
CA ARG A 174 -10.44 9.85 -5.71
C ARG A 174 -10.77 9.82 -7.19
N ASN A 175 -10.89 10.99 -7.83
CA ASN A 175 -11.19 11.07 -9.26
C ASN A 175 -10.13 10.37 -10.12
N TYR A 176 -8.86 10.46 -9.76
CA TYR A 176 -7.78 9.77 -10.48
C TYR A 176 -7.82 8.25 -10.26
N ALA A 177 -8.09 7.79 -9.03
CA ALA A 177 -8.24 6.37 -8.72
C ALA A 177 -9.44 5.74 -9.45
N GLU A 178 -10.59 6.41 -9.47
CA GLU A 178 -11.79 5.95 -10.18
C GLU A 178 -11.53 5.78 -11.69
N LYS A 179 -10.89 6.78 -12.31
CA LYS A 179 -10.48 6.70 -13.72
C LYS A 179 -9.53 5.54 -13.96
N ALA A 180 -8.60 5.27 -13.04
CA ALA A 180 -7.65 4.16 -13.16
C ALA A 180 -8.34 2.80 -13.05
N VAL A 181 -9.27 2.62 -12.11
CA VAL A 181 -10.06 1.38 -11.97
C VAL A 181 -10.92 1.13 -13.21
N ALA A 182 -11.56 2.18 -13.76
CA ALA A 182 -12.37 2.05 -14.96
C ALA A 182 -11.57 1.56 -16.18
N LEU A 183 -10.28 1.91 -16.26
CA LEU A 183 -9.39 1.50 -17.36
C LEU A 183 -8.76 0.13 -17.11
N SER A 184 -8.40 -0.18 -15.86
CA SER A 184 -7.67 -1.40 -15.52
C SER A 184 -8.04 -1.87 -14.11
N PRO A 185 -9.13 -2.66 -13.99
CA PRO A 185 -9.59 -3.20 -12.70
C PRO A 185 -8.60 -4.15 -12.02
N GLN A 186 -7.63 -4.67 -12.78
CA GLN A 186 -6.56 -5.55 -12.28
C GLN A 186 -5.48 -4.83 -11.47
N LEU A 187 -5.49 -3.49 -11.44
CA LEU A 187 -4.50 -2.71 -10.69
C LEU A 187 -4.88 -2.63 -9.22
N GLU A 188 -4.10 -3.29 -8.36
CA GLU A 188 -4.34 -3.35 -6.92
C GLU A 188 -4.45 -1.95 -6.30
N TRP A 189 -3.47 -1.07 -6.54
CA TRP A 189 -3.46 0.29 -5.98
C TRP A 189 -4.72 1.10 -6.32
N ALA A 190 -5.24 0.94 -7.55
CA ALA A 190 -6.40 1.69 -8.01
C ALA A 190 -7.67 1.12 -7.37
N SER A 191 -7.80 -0.21 -7.35
CA SER A 191 -8.96 -0.89 -6.76
C SER A 191 -9.03 -0.68 -5.24
N GLU A 192 -7.89 -0.70 -4.53
CA GLU A 192 -7.84 -0.41 -3.09
C GLU A 192 -8.23 1.05 -2.83
N ALA A 193 -7.63 2.02 -3.53
CA ALA A 193 -7.96 3.45 -3.37
C ALA A 193 -9.43 3.76 -3.65
N ALA A 194 -10.02 3.14 -4.70
CA ALA A 194 -11.43 3.29 -5.00
C ALA A 194 -12.32 2.64 -3.92
N MET A 195 -11.90 1.48 -3.36
CA MET A 195 -12.63 0.82 -2.28
C MET A 195 -12.60 1.63 -0.98
N GLU A 196 -11.44 2.12 -0.58
CA GLU A 196 -11.26 3.01 0.57
C GLU A 196 -12.20 4.22 0.46
N GLN A 197 -12.31 4.77 -0.75
CA GLN A 197 -13.22 5.87 -1.01
C GLN A 197 -14.69 5.51 -0.85
N ARG A 198 -15.14 4.38 -1.42
CA ARG A 198 -16.53 3.93 -1.28
C ARG A 198 -16.87 3.63 0.17
N CYS A 199 -15.92 3.12 0.94
CA CYS A 199 -16.11 2.91 2.38
C CYS A 199 -16.27 4.23 3.13
N ALA A 200 -15.48 5.26 2.78
CA ALA A 200 -15.60 6.59 3.37
C ALA A 200 -16.94 7.28 3.02
N GLU A 201 -17.49 7.04 1.83
CA GLU A 201 -18.81 7.54 1.41
C GLU A 201 -19.99 6.76 2.03
N GLY A 202 -19.73 5.59 2.62
CA GLY A 202 -20.78 4.68 3.10
C GLY A 202 -21.44 3.85 1.98
N ASP A 203 -20.85 3.84 0.77
CA ASP A 203 -21.32 3.11 -0.40
C ASP A 203 -20.86 1.63 -0.36
N TRP A 204 -21.36 0.88 0.63
CA TRP A 204 -20.93 -0.50 0.90
C TRP A 204 -21.16 -1.48 -0.26
N ASP A 205 -22.22 -1.29 -1.05
CA ASP A 205 -22.54 -2.14 -2.19
C ASP A 205 -21.49 -2.03 -3.30
N LYS A 206 -21.01 -0.82 -3.59
CA LYS A 206 -19.92 -0.61 -4.56
C LYS A 206 -18.59 -1.15 -4.03
N ALA A 207 -18.33 -1.05 -2.72
CA ALA A 207 -17.15 -1.68 -2.13
C ALA A 207 -17.17 -3.20 -2.28
N LEU A 208 -18.33 -3.85 -2.09
CA LEU A 208 -18.50 -5.29 -2.29
C LEU A 208 -18.32 -5.72 -3.76
N THR A 209 -18.74 -4.89 -4.73
CA THR A 209 -18.50 -5.19 -6.16
C THR A 209 -17.02 -5.10 -6.52
N ILE A 210 -16.29 -4.10 -6.00
CA ILE A 210 -14.83 -3.99 -6.20
C ILE A 210 -14.13 -5.22 -5.59
N LEU A 211 -14.51 -5.64 -4.38
CA LEU A 211 -13.94 -6.83 -3.75
C LEU A 211 -14.22 -8.11 -4.55
N ALA A 212 -15.40 -8.23 -5.16
CA ALA A 212 -15.73 -9.35 -6.05
C ALA A 212 -14.86 -9.35 -7.32
N GLN A 213 -14.58 -8.18 -7.90
CA GLN A 213 -13.67 -8.03 -9.05
C GLN A 213 -12.22 -8.38 -8.69
N GLN A 214 -11.74 -7.97 -7.50
CA GLN A 214 -10.41 -8.34 -7.00
C GLN A 214 -10.26 -9.87 -6.86
N LYS A 215 -11.30 -10.57 -6.39
CA LYS A 215 -11.33 -12.03 -6.36
C LYS A 215 -11.32 -12.65 -7.76
N ALA A 216 -12.11 -12.11 -8.69
CA ALA A 216 -12.19 -12.61 -10.06
C ALA A 216 -10.84 -12.47 -10.79
N THR A 217 -10.11 -11.38 -10.52
CA THR A 217 -8.77 -11.12 -11.06
C THR A 217 -7.64 -11.78 -10.25
N LYS A 218 -7.96 -12.61 -9.25
CA LYS A 218 -7.02 -13.32 -8.36
C LYS A 218 -6.04 -12.40 -7.61
N GLN A 219 -6.42 -11.14 -7.35
CA GLN A 219 -5.64 -10.23 -6.51
C GLN A 219 -5.74 -10.59 -5.02
N VAL A 220 -6.79 -11.30 -4.62
CA VAL A 220 -7.08 -11.62 -3.21
C VAL A 220 -7.40 -13.11 -3.05
N ASP A 221 -6.71 -13.75 -2.10
CA ASP A 221 -6.96 -15.14 -1.73
C ASP A 221 -8.34 -15.36 -1.10
N LYS A 222 -8.84 -16.60 -1.14
CA LYS A 222 -10.16 -16.95 -0.60
C LYS A 222 -10.34 -16.54 0.88
N THR A 223 -9.31 -16.76 1.71
CA THR A 223 -9.36 -16.42 3.15
C THR A 223 -9.44 -14.91 3.35
N ARG A 224 -8.55 -14.15 2.70
CA ARG A 224 -8.54 -12.68 2.77
C ARG A 224 -9.81 -12.07 2.18
N TYR A 225 -10.36 -12.66 1.12
CA TYR A 225 -11.64 -12.27 0.53
C TYR A 225 -12.80 -12.46 1.50
N ASN A 226 -12.92 -13.63 2.13
CA ASN A 226 -13.99 -13.91 3.09
C ASN A 226 -13.94 -12.96 4.28
N ARG A 227 -12.72 -12.68 4.78
CA ARG A 227 -12.50 -11.74 5.87
C ARG A 227 -12.90 -10.31 5.50
N ARG A 228 -12.39 -9.77 4.38
CA ARG A 228 -12.76 -8.43 3.89
C ARG A 228 -14.25 -8.31 3.59
N ARG A 229 -14.85 -9.34 3.01
CA ARG A 229 -16.30 -9.38 2.74
C ARG A 229 -17.10 -9.34 4.04
N ALA A 230 -16.69 -10.08 5.07
CA ALA A 230 -17.34 -10.04 6.37
C ALA A 230 -17.27 -8.63 6.98
N VAL A 231 -16.11 -7.97 6.94
CA VAL A 231 -15.93 -6.59 7.40
C VAL A 231 -16.87 -5.61 6.68
N LEU A 232 -16.92 -5.66 5.34
CA LEU A 232 -17.80 -4.79 4.55
C LEU A 232 -19.29 -5.08 4.81
N LEU A 233 -19.68 -6.34 4.97
CA LEU A 233 -21.04 -6.72 5.30
C LEU A 233 -21.44 -6.30 6.72
N THR A 234 -20.51 -6.38 7.69
CA THR A 234 -20.70 -5.84 9.04
C THR A 234 -20.90 -4.32 9.01
N ALA A 235 -20.11 -3.61 8.22
CA ALA A 235 -20.25 -2.16 8.01
C ALA A 235 -21.61 -1.79 7.39
N LYS A 236 -22.01 -2.52 6.34
CA LYS A 236 -23.31 -2.39 5.69
C LYS A 236 -24.45 -2.68 6.67
N ALA A 237 -24.30 -3.69 7.52
CA ALA A 237 -25.30 -3.99 8.52
C ALA A 237 -25.42 -2.87 9.56
N LEU A 238 -24.30 -2.39 10.08
CA LEU A 238 -24.24 -1.34 11.11
C LEU A 238 -24.91 -0.05 10.65
N SER A 239 -24.65 0.39 9.41
CA SER A 239 -25.27 1.59 8.82
C SER A 239 -26.78 1.44 8.59
N ASN A 240 -27.26 0.22 8.32
CA ASN A 240 -28.66 -0.05 8.03
C ASN A 240 -29.48 -0.52 9.25
N LEU A 241 -28.89 -0.63 10.44
CA LEU A 241 -29.57 -1.15 11.64
C LEU A 241 -30.85 -0.40 12.00
N ASN A 242 -30.91 0.91 11.73
CA ASN A 242 -32.07 1.75 12.03
C ASN A 242 -32.95 1.99 10.78
N ASN A 243 -32.35 2.09 9.60
CA ASN A 243 -33.05 2.48 8.37
C ASN A 243 -33.69 1.29 7.65
N ALA A 244 -33.02 0.14 7.62
CA ALA A 244 -33.44 -1.06 6.89
C ALA A 244 -33.07 -2.33 7.67
N PRO A 245 -33.86 -2.69 8.71
CA PRO A 245 -33.51 -3.77 9.64
C PRO A 245 -33.38 -5.15 8.97
N ASP A 246 -34.15 -5.42 7.91
CA ASP A 246 -34.08 -6.69 7.17
C ASP A 246 -32.77 -6.83 6.38
N ILE A 247 -32.33 -5.74 5.74
CA ILE A 247 -31.03 -5.67 5.03
C ILE A 247 -29.89 -5.81 6.04
N ALA A 248 -30.01 -5.15 7.20
CA ALA A 248 -29.01 -5.25 8.25
C ALA A 248 -28.90 -6.68 8.81
N ARG A 249 -30.03 -7.33 9.07
CA ARG A 249 -30.08 -8.72 9.55
C ARG A 249 -29.45 -9.69 8.56
N THR A 250 -29.84 -9.63 7.29
CA THR A 250 -29.32 -10.52 6.24
C THR A 250 -27.81 -10.33 6.06
N SER A 251 -27.35 -9.08 5.93
CA SER A 251 -25.93 -8.76 5.78
C SER A 251 -25.10 -9.20 6.99
N ALA A 252 -25.59 -8.98 8.22
CA ALA A 252 -24.88 -9.37 9.43
C ALA A 252 -24.79 -10.89 9.62
N LEU A 253 -25.86 -11.63 9.30
CA LEU A 253 -25.84 -13.09 9.36
C LEU A 253 -24.87 -13.69 8.34
N GLU A 254 -24.82 -13.12 7.13
CA GLU A 254 -23.85 -13.52 6.12
C GLU A 254 -22.41 -13.23 6.57
N ALA A 255 -22.16 -12.06 7.15
CA ALA A 255 -20.85 -11.70 7.71
C ALA A 255 -20.39 -12.70 8.78
N HIS A 256 -21.27 -13.04 9.73
CA HIS A 256 -20.97 -14.03 10.78
C HIS A 256 -20.73 -15.43 10.22
N ALA A 257 -21.47 -15.83 9.17
CA ALA A 257 -21.27 -17.12 8.53
C ALA A 257 -19.90 -17.23 7.83
N LEU A 258 -19.40 -16.13 7.26
CA LEU A 258 -18.09 -16.08 6.60
C LEU A 258 -16.93 -16.14 7.60
N THR A 259 -17.04 -15.42 8.73
CA THR A 259 -16.03 -15.36 9.78
C THR A 259 -16.68 -15.42 11.17
N PRO A 260 -16.97 -16.62 11.71
CA PRO A 260 -17.69 -16.74 12.98
C PRO A 260 -16.85 -16.42 14.23
N ASP A 261 -15.56 -16.17 14.04
CA ASP A 261 -14.58 -15.68 15.04
C ASP A 261 -14.52 -14.15 15.10
N PHE A 262 -15.12 -13.45 14.13
CA PHE A 262 -15.08 -12.00 14.06
C PHE A 262 -16.12 -11.34 14.97
N VAL A 263 -15.66 -10.82 16.11
CA VAL A 263 -16.51 -10.24 17.16
C VAL A 263 -17.49 -9.17 16.65
N PRO A 264 -17.08 -8.15 15.86
CA PRO A 264 -18.00 -7.15 15.33
C PRO A 264 -19.13 -7.73 14.46
N ALA A 265 -18.87 -8.77 13.66
CA ALA A 265 -19.92 -9.44 12.89
C ALA A 265 -20.94 -10.14 13.80
N ALA A 266 -20.47 -10.84 14.82
CA ALA A 266 -21.35 -11.50 15.79
C ALA A 266 -22.18 -10.48 16.60
N ALA A 267 -21.54 -9.40 17.06
CA ALA A 267 -22.19 -8.33 17.83
C ALA A 267 -23.27 -7.62 17.00
N THR A 268 -22.97 -7.27 15.74
CA THR A 268 -23.94 -6.63 14.83
C THR A 268 -25.09 -7.58 14.46
N ALA A 269 -24.81 -8.86 14.21
CA ALA A 269 -25.84 -9.87 13.95
C ALA A 269 -26.76 -10.05 15.16
N ALA A 270 -26.20 -10.12 16.37
CA ALA A 270 -26.98 -10.20 17.60
C ALA A 270 -27.86 -8.96 17.78
N ARG A 271 -27.32 -7.74 17.59
CA ARG A 271 -28.09 -6.48 17.65
C ARG A 271 -29.25 -6.48 16.64
N ALA A 272 -29.03 -6.94 15.41
CA ALA A 272 -30.06 -7.02 14.39
C ALA A 272 -31.16 -8.03 14.76
N LEU A 273 -30.79 -9.21 15.27
CA LEU A 273 -31.74 -10.22 15.72
C LEU A 273 -32.54 -9.81 16.96
N ILE A 274 -31.90 -9.14 17.92
CA ILE A 274 -32.56 -8.61 19.12
C ILE A 274 -33.62 -7.58 18.73
N ARG A 275 -33.32 -6.71 17.76
CA ARG A 275 -34.32 -5.77 17.21
C ARG A 275 -35.48 -6.50 16.52
N ALA A 276 -35.18 -7.59 15.81
CA ALA A 276 -36.19 -8.45 15.18
C ALA A 276 -36.91 -9.40 16.17
N ASN A 277 -36.68 -9.27 17.48
CA ASN A 277 -37.24 -10.10 18.55
C ASN A 277 -36.84 -11.61 18.50
N ASP A 278 -35.78 -11.95 17.75
CA ASP A 278 -35.24 -13.30 17.61
C ASP A 278 -34.12 -13.58 18.65
N ILE A 279 -34.47 -13.45 19.94
CA ILE A 279 -33.50 -13.50 21.05
C ILE A 279 -32.74 -14.83 21.12
N SER A 280 -33.41 -15.96 20.95
CA SER A 280 -32.78 -17.29 21.04
C SER A 280 -31.71 -17.50 19.96
N LYS A 281 -31.88 -16.92 18.77
CA LYS A 281 -30.88 -16.98 17.71
C LYS A 281 -29.70 -16.04 18.02
N ALA A 282 -29.98 -14.84 18.53
CA ALA A 282 -28.95 -13.89 18.94
C ALA A 282 -28.03 -14.50 20.01
N GLN A 283 -28.61 -15.13 21.04
CA GLN A 283 -27.85 -15.81 22.09
C GLN A 283 -26.95 -16.91 21.54
N LYS A 284 -27.46 -17.75 20.62
CA LYS A 284 -26.64 -18.80 19.98
C LYS A 284 -25.45 -18.21 19.23
N ILE A 285 -25.62 -17.13 18.47
CA ILE A 285 -24.53 -16.46 17.75
C ILE A 285 -23.48 -15.92 18.72
N LEU A 286 -23.91 -15.24 19.78
CA LEU A 286 -23.00 -14.73 20.81
C LEU A 286 -22.23 -15.87 21.49
N GLU A 287 -22.91 -16.96 21.87
CA GLU A 287 -22.27 -18.14 22.48
C GLU A 287 -21.26 -18.82 21.52
N THR A 288 -21.56 -18.89 20.21
CA THR A 288 -20.61 -19.47 19.23
C THR A 288 -19.33 -18.67 19.10
N THR A 289 -19.43 -17.34 19.15
CA THR A 289 -18.29 -16.43 19.03
C THR A 289 -17.51 -16.37 20.33
N TRP A 290 -18.21 -16.33 21.47
CA TRP A 290 -17.62 -16.33 22.81
C TRP A 290 -16.71 -17.54 23.05
N LYS A 291 -17.10 -18.72 22.60
CA LYS A 291 -16.26 -19.94 22.68
C LYS A 291 -14.91 -19.81 21.96
N ARG A 292 -14.81 -18.92 20.98
CA ARG A 292 -13.60 -18.71 20.16
C ARG A 292 -12.80 -17.50 20.62
N ASN A 293 -13.49 -16.38 20.86
CA ASN A 293 -12.89 -15.10 21.21
C ASN A 293 -13.81 -14.35 22.19
N PRO A 294 -13.64 -14.55 23.52
CA PRO A 294 -14.38 -13.82 24.53
C PRO A 294 -14.07 -12.32 24.49
N HIS A 295 -15.11 -11.48 24.45
CA HIS A 295 -14.96 -10.04 24.28
C HIS A 295 -16.02 -9.25 25.07
N PRO A 296 -15.69 -8.10 25.68
CA PRO A 296 -16.62 -7.36 26.55
C PRO A 296 -17.92 -6.96 25.85
N GLU A 297 -17.87 -6.56 24.58
CA GLU A 297 -19.08 -6.24 23.80
C GLU A 297 -20.04 -7.44 23.66
N LEU A 298 -19.51 -8.67 23.51
CA LEU A 298 -20.35 -9.88 23.44
C LEU A 298 -21.00 -10.16 24.79
N ALA A 299 -20.26 -9.99 25.89
CA ALA A 299 -20.78 -10.15 27.24
C ALA A 299 -21.89 -9.13 27.52
N SER A 300 -21.65 -7.84 27.23
CA SER A 300 -22.64 -6.80 27.45
C SER A 300 -23.91 -7.04 26.63
N LEU A 301 -23.78 -7.47 25.36
CA LEU A 301 -24.93 -7.79 24.51
C LEU A 301 -25.68 -9.04 24.97
N TYR A 302 -24.99 -10.06 25.48
CA TYR A 302 -25.62 -11.28 25.96
C TYR A 302 -26.40 -11.04 27.26
N VAL A 303 -25.81 -10.25 28.18
CA VAL A 303 -26.38 -9.95 29.49
C VAL A 303 -27.50 -8.91 29.39
N ALA A 304 -27.31 -7.81 28.65
CA ALA A 304 -28.28 -6.71 28.55
C ALA A 304 -29.25 -6.84 27.36
N GLY A 305 -29.01 -7.76 26.42
CA GLY A 305 -29.72 -7.78 25.14
C GLY A 305 -31.17 -8.26 25.18
N CYS A 306 -31.66 -8.82 26.29
CA CYS A 306 -33.04 -9.29 26.37
C CYS A 306 -33.89 -8.28 27.16
N ARG A 307 -34.97 -7.78 26.54
CA ARG A 307 -35.92 -6.89 27.22
C ARG A 307 -36.66 -7.68 28.30
N GLY A 308 -36.67 -7.14 29.52
CA GLY A 308 -37.43 -7.69 30.65
C GLY A 308 -36.65 -8.57 31.62
N ASP A 309 -35.33 -8.77 31.45
CA ASP A 309 -34.54 -9.51 32.44
C ASP A 309 -34.36 -8.70 33.73
N GLY A 310 -34.63 -9.34 34.87
CA GLY A 310 -34.22 -8.86 36.19
C GLY A 310 -32.71 -9.00 36.40
N ALA A 311 -32.18 -8.31 37.41
CA ALA A 311 -30.75 -8.32 37.71
C ALA A 311 -30.20 -9.72 38.03
N GLU A 312 -30.98 -10.58 38.69
CA GLU A 312 -30.57 -11.97 38.96
C GLU A 312 -30.46 -12.82 37.69
N ASP A 313 -31.32 -12.60 36.71
CA ASP A 313 -31.27 -13.36 35.46
C ASP A 313 -30.10 -12.92 34.59
N ARG A 314 -29.74 -11.63 34.64
CA ARG A 314 -28.48 -11.11 34.07
C ARG A 314 -27.25 -11.79 34.67
N LEU A 315 -27.23 -11.97 35.99
CA LEU A 315 -26.14 -12.69 36.67
C LEU A 315 -26.07 -14.16 36.23
N LYS A 316 -27.20 -14.87 36.14
CA LYS A 316 -27.24 -16.26 35.64
C LYS A 316 -26.69 -16.37 34.21
N LYS A 317 -26.99 -15.37 33.36
CA LYS A 317 -26.46 -15.29 31.99
C LYS A 317 -24.95 -15.07 31.97
N ALA A 318 -24.43 -14.15 32.80
CA ALA A 318 -22.99 -13.95 32.92
C ALA A 318 -22.28 -15.23 33.40
N GLN A 319 -22.83 -15.93 34.39
CA GLN A 319 -22.31 -17.23 34.85
C GLN A 319 -22.36 -18.31 33.76
N ARG A 320 -23.37 -18.27 32.89
CA ARG A 320 -23.43 -19.18 31.73
C ARG A 320 -22.32 -18.90 30.73
N LEU A 321 -21.98 -17.63 30.46
CA LEU A 321 -20.85 -17.29 29.58
C LEU A 321 -19.51 -17.77 30.14
N GLU A 322 -19.29 -17.63 31.45
CA GLU A 322 -18.09 -18.14 32.11
C GLU A 322 -17.98 -19.66 31.96
N LYS A 323 -19.06 -20.42 32.16
CA LYS A 323 -19.07 -21.87 31.93
C LYS A 323 -18.72 -22.28 30.49
N LEU A 324 -19.01 -21.43 29.50
CA LEU A 324 -18.68 -21.71 28.10
C LEU A 324 -17.20 -21.49 27.77
N HIS A 325 -16.54 -20.59 28.49
CA HIS A 325 -15.10 -20.36 28.38
C HIS A 325 -14.52 -20.03 29.77
N PRO A 326 -14.23 -21.06 30.59
CA PRO A 326 -13.76 -20.86 31.95
C PRO A 326 -12.42 -20.13 32.02
N ASN A 327 -12.12 -19.54 33.19
CA ASN A 327 -10.83 -18.88 33.48
C ASN A 327 -10.44 -17.78 32.47
N HIS A 328 -11.41 -16.99 32.03
CA HIS A 328 -11.17 -15.83 31.18
C HIS A 328 -11.54 -14.53 31.90
N ARG A 329 -10.68 -13.50 31.80
CA ARG A 329 -10.88 -12.20 32.48
C ARG A 329 -12.24 -11.59 32.15
N GLU A 330 -12.58 -11.53 30.87
CA GLU A 330 -13.85 -10.95 30.41
C GLU A 330 -15.08 -11.68 30.96
N GLY A 331 -14.99 -13.00 31.20
CA GLY A 331 -16.05 -13.76 31.84
C GLY A 331 -16.21 -13.40 33.31
N ALA A 332 -15.10 -13.30 34.04
CA ALA A 332 -15.09 -12.87 35.44
C ALA A 332 -15.61 -11.43 35.60
N LEU A 333 -15.21 -10.50 34.73
CA LEU A 333 -15.70 -9.12 34.74
C LEU A 333 -17.19 -9.03 34.39
N ALA A 334 -17.68 -9.84 33.44
CA ALA A 334 -19.11 -9.90 33.14
C ALA A 334 -19.93 -10.37 34.35
N ILE A 335 -19.44 -11.37 35.11
CA ILE A 335 -20.07 -11.81 36.35
C ILE A 335 -20.01 -10.70 37.41
N ALA A 336 -18.87 -10.04 37.59
CA ALA A 336 -18.70 -9.00 38.60
C ALA A 336 -19.68 -7.85 38.38
N ARG A 337 -19.76 -7.32 37.14
CA ARG A 337 -20.71 -6.26 36.77
C ARG A 337 -22.17 -6.69 36.97
N ALA A 338 -22.53 -7.90 36.52
CA ALA A 338 -23.88 -8.42 36.71
C ALA A 338 -24.22 -8.73 38.19
N ALA A 339 -23.23 -9.03 39.02
CA ALA A 339 -23.40 -9.28 40.44
C ALA A 339 -23.61 -7.97 41.22
N ILE A 340 -22.96 -6.87 40.83
CA ILE A 340 -23.22 -5.52 41.35
C ILE A 340 -24.67 -5.13 41.07
N ASP A 341 -25.13 -5.29 39.82
CA ASP A 341 -26.53 -5.03 39.44
C ASP A 341 -27.53 -5.83 40.30
N ALA A 342 -27.16 -7.06 40.69
CA ALA A 342 -27.98 -7.96 41.49
C ALA A 342 -27.83 -7.77 43.02
N GLY A 343 -26.98 -6.84 43.48
CA GLY A 343 -26.69 -6.62 44.90
C GLY A 343 -25.91 -7.75 45.59
N LYS A 344 -25.22 -8.61 44.82
CA LYS A 344 -24.44 -9.75 45.33
C LYS A 344 -22.96 -9.40 45.40
N PHE A 345 -22.61 -8.50 46.30
CA PHE A 345 -21.27 -7.90 46.39
C PHE A 345 -20.14 -8.90 46.69
N GLU A 346 -20.39 -9.94 47.48
CA GLU A 346 -19.41 -11.00 47.74
C GLU A 346 -19.01 -11.74 46.45
N ILE A 347 -20.00 -12.05 45.60
CA ILE A 347 -19.76 -12.67 44.30
C ILE A 347 -19.02 -11.69 43.37
N ALA A 348 -19.38 -10.40 43.43
CA ALA A 348 -18.73 -9.37 42.65
C ALA A 348 -17.23 -9.24 43.00
N ARG A 349 -16.89 -9.16 44.30
CA ARG A 349 -15.50 -9.06 44.77
C ARG A 349 -14.68 -10.29 44.40
N LEU A 350 -15.23 -11.49 44.58
CA LEU A 350 -14.52 -12.75 44.25
C LEU A 350 -14.16 -12.81 42.76
N ASN A 351 -15.08 -12.39 41.89
CA ASN A 351 -14.84 -12.40 40.44
C ASN A 351 -13.95 -11.23 40.00
N ALA A 352 -14.06 -10.05 40.62
CA ALA A 352 -13.15 -8.93 40.40
C ALA A 352 -11.71 -9.32 40.81
N GLU A 353 -11.54 -10.07 41.90
CA GLU A 353 -10.23 -10.57 42.34
C GLU A 353 -9.67 -11.61 41.37
N ALA A 354 -10.52 -12.50 40.85
CA ALA A 354 -10.14 -13.43 39.78
C ALA A 354 -9.68 -12.66 38.52
N ALA A 355 -10.40 -11.61 38.11
CA ALA A 355 -10.01 -10.75 36.99
C ALA A 355 -8.67 -10.04 37.24
N LEU A 356 -8.46 -9.53 38.47
CA LEU A 356 -7.23 -8.87 38.88
C LEU A 356 -6.03 -9.81 38.80
N ARG A 357 -6.18 -11.07 39.24
CA ARG A 357 -5.14 -12.11 39.16
C ARG A 357 -4.80 -12.49 37.72
N MET A 358 -5.76 -12.43 36.80
CA MET A 358 -5.54 -12.71 35.37
C MET A 358 -4.85 -11.56 34.63
N GLY A 359 -4.96 -10.33 35.12
CA GLY A 359 -4.25 -9.17 34.58
C GLY A 359 -4.85 -7.86 35.06
N PRO A 360 -4.13 -7.08 35.89
CA PRO A 360 -4.64 -5.81 36.42
C PRO A 360 -4.74 -4.76 35.31
N ARG A 361 -5.92 -4.15 35.20
CA ARG A 361 -6.26 -3.11 34.22
C ARG A 361 -7.23 -2.11 34.83
N GLU A 362 -7.34 -0.95 34.18
CA GLU A 362 -8.24 0.14 34.57
C GLU A 362 -9.66 -0.37 34.89
N ASP A 363 -10.25 -1.17 33.99
CA ASP A 363 -11.61 -1.70 34.09
C ASP A 363 -11.87 -2.56 35.35
N VAL A 364 -10.89 -3.34 35.79
CA VAL A 364 -10.99 -4.17 37.01
C VAL A 364 -11.08 -3.29 38.26
N TYR A 365 -10.28 -2.22 38.32
CA TYR A 365 -10.28 -1.29 39.46
C TYR A 365 -11.54 -0.43 39.49
N LEU A 366 -12.07 -0.06 38.32
CA LEU A 366 -13.37 0.62 38.23
C LEU A 366 -14.50 -0.26 38.80
N VAL A 367 -14.50 -1.56 38.52
CA VAL A 367 -15.46 -2.50 39.13
C VAL A 367 -15.35 -2.55 40.65
N TYR A 368 -14.13 -2.45 41.23
CA TYR A 368 -13.98 -2.34 42.69
C TYR A 368 -14.51 -1.02 43.24
N ALA A 369 -14.31 0.09 42.53
CA ALA A 369 -14.87 1.38 42.90
C ALA A 369 -16.41 1.31 42.91
N ASP A 370 -17.02 0.70 41.89
CA ASP A 370 -18.48 0.50 41.81
C ASP A 370 -19.02 -0.35 42.97
N ILE A 371 -18.32 -1.43 43.37
CA ILE A 371 -18.70 -2.24 44.52
C ILE A 371 -18.70 -1.40 45.81
N GLU A 372 -17.62 -0.66 46.05
CA GLU A 372 -17.47 0.16 47.27
C GLU A 372 -18.48 1.30 47.35
N GLU A 373 -18.80 1.91 46.20
CA GLU A 373 -19.81 2.96 46.09
C GLU A 373 -21.21 2.43 46.44
N VAL A 374 -21.61 1.30 45.85
CA VAL A 374 -22.97 0.77 46.01
C VAL A 374 -23.17 0.11 47.37
N GLU A 375 -22.17 -0.59 47.92
CA GLU A 375 -22.34 -1.36 49.15
C GLU A 375 -22.06 -0.56 50.42
N THR A 376 -20.93 0.15 50.48
CA THR A 376 -20.50 0.84 51.71
C THR A 376 -20.72 2.34 51.63
N GLY A 377 -20.72 2.93 50.42
CA GLY A 377 -20.74 4.39 50.23
C GLY A 377 -19.49 5.10 50.74
N ASN A 378 -18.40 4.36 50.97
CA ASN A 378 -17.16 4.91 51.53
C ASN A 378 -16.35 5.62 50.44
N GLN A 379 -16.55 6.92 50.34
CA GLN A 379 -15.87 7.80 49.38
C GLN A 379 -14.33 7.72 49.46
N GLY A 380 -13.76 7.41 50.61
CA GLY A 380 -12.31 7.23 50.77
C GLY A 380 -11.79 6.03 49.99
N ARG A 381 -12.45 4.87 50.12
CA ARG A 381 -12.07 3.65 49.39
C ARG A 381 -12.36 3.74 47.90
N VAL A 382 -13.48 4.37 47.52
CA VAL A 382 -13.79 4.65 46.11
C VAL A 382 -12.66 5.48 45.47
N ARG A 383 -12.22 6.57 46.12
CA ARG A 383 -11.09 7.39 45.63
C ARG A 383 -9.79 6.60 45.54
N GLU A 384 -9.52 5.72 46.50
CA GLU A 384 -8.34 4.87 46.46
C GLU A 384 -8.35 3.95 45.23
N TRP A 385 -9.47 3.29 44.96
CA TRP A 385 -9.62 2.41 43.79
C TRP A 385 -9.55 3.19 42.47
N LEU A 386 -10.20 4.36 42.39
CA LEU A 386 -10.08 5.24 41.24
C LEU A 386 -8.64 5.72 41.01
N ALA A 387 -7.90 6.05 42.06
CA ALA A 387 -6.49 6.42 41.96
C ALA A 387 -5.62 5.26 41.45
N ARG A 388 -5.96 4.02 41.81
CA ARG A 388 -5.31 2.81 41.27
C ARG A 388 -5.69 2.60 39.80
N ALA A 389 -6.95 2.82 39.43
CA ALA A 389 -7.42 2.70 38.04
C ALA A 389 -6.66 3.65 37.09
N VAL A 390 -6.42 4.90 37.51
CA VAL A 390 -5.66 5.88 36.72
C VAL A 390 -4.22 5.45 36.44
N ARG A 391 -3.60 4.71 37.35
CA ARG A 391 -2.22 4.21 37.22
C ARG A 391 -2.13 2.83 36.56
N ALA A 392 -3.27 2.19 36.35
CA ALA A 392 -3.32 0.86 35.78
C ALA A 392 -3.17 0.91 34.26
N PRO A 393 -2.68 -0.16 33.63
CA PRO A 393 -2.71 -0.27 32.17
C PRO A 393 -4.14 -0.07 31.65
N ARG A 394 -4.26 0.73 30.58
CA ARG A 394 -5.54 1.03 29.93
C ARG A 394 -6.29 -0.24 29.53
N GLU A 395 -7.61 -0.16 29.53
CA GLU A 395 -8.45 -1.22 28.98
C GLU A 395 -8.14 -1.44 27.49
N ALA A 396 -8.45 -2.65 27.00
CA ALA A 396 -8.32 -2.89 25.58
C ALA A 396 -9.37 -2.07 24.81
N ALA A 397 -8.98 -1.51 23.69
CA ALA A 397 -9.84 -0.74 22.80
C ALA A 397 -9.58 -1.15 21.35
N TRP A 398 -10.42 -0.68 20.43
CA TRP A 398 -10.17 -0.84 19.00
C TRP A 398 -9.11 0.17 18.56
N VAL A 399 -7.94 -0.30 18.14
CA VAL A 399 -6.82 0.54 17.73
C VAL A 399 -6.48 0.28 16.26
N ALA A 400 -6.35 1.35 15.47
CA ALA A 400 -5.86 1.32 14.08
C ALA A 400 -5.02 2.56 13.81
N ASP A 401 -3.81 2.41 13.27
CA ASP A 401 -2.98 3.53 12.79
C ASP A 401 -2.77 4.68 13.81
N GLY A 402 -2.74 4.36 15.11
CA GLY A 402 -2.66 5.35 16.20
C GLY A 402 -4.00 5.96 16.63
N TYR A 403 -5.08 5.67 15.92
CA TYR A 403 -6.45 6.03 16.30
C TYR A 403 -7.05 5.00 17.27
N VAL A 404 -7.51 5.46 18.43
CA VAL A 404 -8.17 4.65 19.45
C VAL A 404 -9.68 4.89 19.41
N SER A 405 -10.47 3.82 19.40
CA SER A 405 -11.93 3.86 19.40
C SER A 405 -12.53 2.87 20.37
N ASN A 406 -13.55 3.29 21.12
CA ASN A 406 -14.30 2.42 22.02
C ASN A 406 -15.25 1.47 21.26
N ARG A 407 -15.58 1.81 20.02
CA ARG A 407 -16.43 1.01 19.12
C ARG A 407 -15.64 0.55 17.91
N TRP A 408 -15.94 -0.63 17.41
CA TRP A 408 -15.33 -1.10 16.18
C TRP A 408 -15.74 -0.19 15.01
N LEU A 409 -14.77 0.15 14.16
CA LEU A 409 -14.97 0.88 12.93
C LEU A 409 -14.51 0.03 11.74
N PRO A 410 -15.24 0.06 10.61
CA PRO A 410 -14.93 -0.77 9.44
C PRO A 410 -13.70 -0.29 8.65
N PHE A 411 -13.35 0.99 8.76
CA PHE A 411 -12.22 1.60 8.07
C PHE A 411 -11.51 2.62 8.99
N SER A 412 -10.21 2.81 8.77
CA SER A 412 -9.39 3.81 9.47
C SER A 412 -9.81 5.24 9.06
N PRO A 413 -10.19 6.13 9.99
CA PRO A 413 -10.55 7.52 9.66
C PRO A 413 -9.39 8.34 9.09
N LEU A 414 -8.15 7.90 9.33
CA LEU A 414 -6.93 8.58 8.89
C LEU A 414 -6.62 8.22 7.44
N ASP A 415 -6.49 6.92 7.17
CA ASP A 415 -5.97 6.40 5.90
C ASP A 415 -7.05 5.77 4.99
N GLY A 416 -8.26 5.52 5.49
CA GLY A 416 -9.35 4.91 4.74
C GLY A 416 -9.26 3.39 4.57
N ARG A 417 -8.14 2.77 5.00
CA ARG A 417 -7.90 1.33 4.91
C ARG A 417 -8.94 0.51 5.67
N ILE A 418 -9.33 -0.62 5.11
CA ILE A 418 -10.31 -1.56 5.68
C ILE A 418 -9.64 -2.68 6.49
N ASP A 419 -10.35 -3.22 7.48
CA ASP A 419 -9.91 -4.34 8.34
C ASP A 419 -8.58 -4.09 9.07
N VAL A 420 -8.35 -2.85 9.52
CA VAL A 420 -7.13 -2.46 10.26
C VAL A 420 -7.32 -2.45 11.78
N PHE A 421 -8.57 -2.32 12.25
CA PHE A 421 -8.85 -2.23 13.68
C PHE A 421 -8.61 -3.55 14.40
N GLU A 422 -7.71 -3.51 15.37
CA GLU A 422 -7.38 -4.61 16.27
C GLU A 422 -7.83 -4.31 17.70
N TRP A 423 -8.29 -5.33 18.43
CA TRP A 423 -8.62 -5.21 19.84
C TRP A 423 -7.38 -5.44 20.69
N LYS A 424 -6.81 -4.35 21.24
CA LYS A 424 -5.60 -4.41 22.06
C LYS A 424 -5.53 -3.27 23.07
N ALA A 425 -4.65 -3.42 24.05
CA ALA A 425 -4.31 -2.31 24.95
C ALA A 425 -3.67 -1.20 24.10
N PRO A 426 -4.16 0.05 24.15
CA PRO A 426 -3.44 1.18 23.58
C PRO A 426 -2.03 1.23 24.19
N VAL A 427 -1.00 1.34 23.34
CA VAL A 427 0.35 1.60 23.83
C VAL A 427 0.33 3.02 24.39
N GLU A 428 0.84 3.22 25.61
CA GLU A 428 1.09 4.56 26.15
C GLU A 428 2.09 5.28 25.24
N GLN A 429 1.59 5.92 24.19
CA GLN A 429 2.28 7.05 23.59
C GLN A 429 2.08 8.19 24.60
N GLU A 430 3.17 8.74 25.10
CA GLU A 430 3.15 10.08 25.70
C GLU A 430 2.48 11.01 24.67
N GLU A 431 1.20 11.30 24.86
CA GLU A 431 0.47 12.10 23.89
C GLU A 431 1.02 13.53 23.89
N PRO A 432 1.27 14.14 22.73
CA PRO A 432 0.93 15.55 22.55
C PRO A 432 -0.59 15.61 22.30
N ALA A 433 -1.38 15.52 23.38
CA ALA A 433 -2.85 15.58 23.36
C ALA A 433 -3.42 16.94 22.88
N ASP A 434 -2.54 17.90 22.56
CA ASP A 434 -2.91 19.29 22.28
C ASP A 434 -3.21 19.58 20.81
N LEU A 435 -2.88 18.70 19.85
CA LEU A 435 -3.04 19.03 18.42
C LEU A 435 -4.30 18.44 17.76
N LEU A 436 -4.79 17.28 18.22
CA LEU A 436 -5.93 16.61 17.58
C LEU A 436 -7.30 17.11 18.08
N ASN A 437 -7.38 17.50 19.36
CA ASN A 437 -8.62 18.01 19.95
C ASN A 437 -8.99 19.41 19.42
N VAL A 438 -8.02 20.23 19.01
CA VAL A 438 -8.27 21.54 18.40
C VAL A 438 -8.86 21.40 17.00
N GLN A 439 -8.37 20.46 16.19
CA GLN A 439 -8.81 20.28 14.80
C GLN A 439 -10.19 19.61 14.67
N LEU A 440 -10.57 18.75 15.62
CA LEU A 440 -11.92 18.20 15.69
C LEU A 440 -12.92 19.23 16.24
N ALA A 441 -12.54 20.01 17.26
CA ALA A 441 -13.38 21.08 17.78
C ALA A 441 -13.66 22.18 16.74
N ASP A 442 -12.69 22.53 15.90
CA ASP A 442 -12.89 23.53 14.84
C ASP A 442 -13.80 23.04 13.70
N LYS A 443 -13.80 21.73 13.42
CA LYS A 443 -14.73 21.13 12.43
C LYS A 443 -16.17 21.09 12.94
N PHE A 444 -16.39 20.81 14.22
CA PHE A 444 -17.74 20.86 14.80
C PHE A 444 -18.23 22.29 15.05
N ARG A 445 -17.34 23.23 15.38
CA ARG A 445 -17.68 24.65 15.52
C ARG A 445 -18.09 25.31 14.18
N GLN A 446 -17.51 24.87 13.05
CA GLN A 446 -17.94 25.34 11.73
C GLN A 446 -19.33 24.83 11.30
N GLU A 447 -19.79 23.69 11.85
CA GLU A 447 -21.13 23.18 11.58
C GLU A 447 -22.21 23.94 12.36
N ASP A 448 -21.92 24.39 13.60
CA ASP A 448 -22.84 25.20 14.40
C ASP A 448 -23.02 26.64 13.89
N HIS A 449 -22.04 27.19 13.16
CA HIS A 449 -22.16 28.54 12.57
C HIS A 449 -22.95 28.59 11.27
N ARG A 450 -23.34 27.44 10.69
CA ARG A 450 -24.19 27.38 9.49
C ARG A 450 -25.69 27.32 9.79
N SER A 451 -26.09 27.15 11.05
CA SER A 451 -27.50 26.98 11.45
C SER A 451 -28.14 28.17 12.19
N LEU A 452 -27.44 29.31 12.31
CA LEU A 452 -27.96 30.52 12.98
C LEU A 452 -28.18 31.72 12.03
N THR A 453 -28.77 31.46 10.86
CA THR A 453 -29.50 32.51 10.11
C THR A 453 -30.98 32.19 10.14
N LEU A 454 -31.64 32.58 11.23
CA LEU A 454 -33.08 32.73 11.30
C LEU A 454 -33.36 34.18 11.68
N ASP A 455 -33.99 34.87 10.74
CA ASP A 455 -34.59 36.20 10.90
C ASP A 455 -35.30 36.35 12.25
N LYS A 456 -35.04 37.49 12.91
CA LYS A 456 -36.09 38.28 13.54
C LYS A 456 -35.60 39.68 13.89
N ALA A 457 -35.98 40.62 13.03
CA ALA A 457 -36.32 41.96 13.45
C ALA A 457 -37.55 41.89 14.36
N ALA A 458 -37.42 42.36 15.60
CA ALA A 458 -38.50 42.98 16.37
C ALA A 458 -37.89 43.66 17.60
N ALA A 459 -38.08 44.96 17.67
CA ALA A 459 -37.64 45.86 18.71
C ALA A 459 -38.25 45.53 20.08
N PHE A 460 -37.51 45.82 21.16
CA PHE A 460 -38.10 46.24 22.43
C PHE A 460 -37.22 47.31 23.10
N ASP A 461 -37.90 48.39 23.46
CA ASP A 461 -37.41 49.60 24.10
C ASP A 461 -36.86 49.36 25.52
N ALA A 462 -35.86 50.18 25.90
CA ALA A 462 -35.46 50.42 27.28
C ALA A 462 -35.90 51.82 27.71
N PRO A 463 -36.18 52.03 29.00
CA PRO A 463 -35.46 53.12 29.68
C PRO A 463 -35.04 52.82 31.14
N ASN A 464 -33.76 53.04 31.39
CA ASN A 464 -33.10 53.86 32.44
C ASN A 464 -33.70 54.00 33.86
N ALA A 465 -32.90 53.72 34.91
CA ALA A 465 -32.59 54.64 36.04
C ALA A 465 -31.72 54.00 37.16
N ALA A 466 -30.73 54.78 37.64
CA ALA A 466 -30.07 54.93 38.97
C ALA A 466 -30.22 53.80 40.03
N GLY A 467 -29.22 53.36 40.81
CA GLY A 467 -28.07 54.04 41.44
C GLY A 467 -28.29 54.09 42.97
N GLN A 468 -27.46 53.41 43.79
CA GLN A 468 -27.06 53.81 45.17
C GLN A 468 -26.16 52.80 45.92
N ASP A 469 -25.28 53.38 46.74
CA ASP A 469 -24.17 52.88 47.56
C ASP A 469 -24.55 52.05 48.81
N ILE A 470 -23.60 51.24 49.31
CA ILE A 470 -23.01 51.21 50.69
C ILE A 470 -21.94 50.10 50.80
N SER A 471 -20.63 50.42 50.95
CA SER A 471 -19.84 50.58 52.19
C SER A 471 -19.83 49.34 53.10
N GLU A 472 -18.80 48.48 53.06
CA GLU A 472 -17.49 48.52 53.77
C GLU A 472 -17.55 48.10 55.25
N THR A 473 -16.87 47.00 55.60
CA THR A 473 -16.17 46.83 56.91
C THR A 473 -15.18 45.66 56.87
N ALA A 474 -13.90 46.01 57.06
CA ALA A 474 -12.74 45.15 57.37
C ALA A 474 -12.67 44.88 58.92
N PRO A 475 -11.58 44.40 59.60
CA PRO A 475 -10.20 44.15 59.13
C PRO A 475 -9.35 43.03 59.83
N ALA A 476 -8.07 42.95 59.40
CA ALA A 476 -6.82 42.67 60.18
C ALA A 476 -6.44 41.20 60.50
N LYS A 477 -5.18 40.71 60.45
CA LYS A 477 -3.77 41.21 60.43
C LYS A 477 -2.87 40.03 59.92
N ARG A 478 -1.85 40.19 59.04
CA ARG A 478 -0.42 40.53 59.29
C ARG A 478 0.29 39.53 60.25
N VAL A 479 1.50 38.97 60.06
CA VAL A 479 2.74 39.31 59.32
C VAL A 479 3.61 38.04 59.18
N ALA A 480 4.50 38.03 58.18
CA ALA A 480 5.64 37.13 58.01
C ALA A 480 6.61 37.06 59.20
N SER A 481 7.35 35.95 59.32
CA SER A 481 8.75 35.96 59.80
C SER A 481 9.52 34.66 59.52
N LEU A 482 10.70 34.86 58.93
CA LEU A 482 11.98 34.21 59.19
C LEU A 482 12.25 32.76 58.70
N ALA A 483 13.07 32.75 57.65
CA ALA A 483 14.09 31.74 57.38
C ALA A 483 15.13 31.63 58.52
N ALA A 484 15.73 30.43 58.70
CA ALA A 484 17.16 30.18 58.51
C ALA A 484 17.67 28.88 59.20
N LEU A 485 18.63 28.24 58.51
CA LEU A 485 19.68 27.28 58.98
C LEU A 485 19.21 25.85 59.31
N LYS A 486 19.90 24.76 58.96
CA LYS A 486 21.34 24.56 58.67
C LYS A 486 21.53 23.16 58.03
N ALA A 487 22.44 22.98 57.08
CA ALA A 487 23.08 21.70 56.82
C ALA A 487 24.52 21.94 56.36
N GLU A 488 25.47 21.38 57.11
CA GLU A 488 26.92 21.48 56.95
C GLU A 488 27.47 20.43 55.95
N PRO A 489 28.71 20.62 55.45
CA PRO A 489 29.21 20.03 54.21
C PRO A 489 30.05 18.75 54.42
N ARG A 490 30.25 17.98 53.34
CA ARG A 490 31.29 16.95 53.24
C ARG A 490 32.10 17.14 51.95
N GLU A 491 33.35 17.57 52.14
CA GLU A 491 34.55 17.26 51.34
C GLU A 491 34.76 15.71 51.34
N ASP A 492 35.44 15.01 50.41
CA ASP A 492 36.42 15.41 49.41
C ASP A 492 36.85 14.20 48.51
N VAL A 493 37.33 14.51 47.28
CA VAL A 493 38.30 13.78 46.39
C VAL A 493 37.93 12.43 45.68
N PRO A 494 38.73 11.94 44.70
CA PRO A 494 38.67 12.20 43.25
C PRO A 494 38.25 10.99 42.39
N VAL A 495 37.92 11.25 41.12
CA VAL A 495 37.76 10.22 40.07
C VAL A 495 39.14 9.68 39.68
N ILE A 496 39.39 8.41 40.02
CA ILE A 496 40.54 7.61 39.54
C ILE A 496 40.12 6.89 38.26
N ILE A 497 40.96 7.03 37.23
CA ILE A 497 40.95 6.29 35.97
C ILE A 497 42.08 5.26 36.06
N GLU A 498 41.74 3.97 36.11
CA GLU A 498 42.57 2.78 35.83
C GLU A 498 41.56 1.65 35.48
N SER A 499 41.45 1.15 34.24
CA SER A 499 42.30 0.19 33.51
C SER A 499 42.36 -1.21 34.14
N ASP A 500 41.61 -2.15 33.55
CA ASP A 500 41.88 -3.60 33.35
C ASP A 500 40.67 -4.11 32.52
N VAL A 501 40.75 -4.58 31.26
CA VAL A 501 41.54 -5.63 30.58
C VAL A 501 41.29 -7.04 31.12
N SER A 502 40.40 -7.77 30.42
CA SER A 502 40.52 -9.20 30.06
C SER A 502 39.31 -9.56 29.18
N GLU A 503 39.48 -9.55 27.86
CA GLU A 503 39.62 -10.75 26.99
C GLU A 503 38.28 -11.43 26.65
N ASP A 504 37.77 -11.15 25.44
CA ASP A 504 37.26 -12.20 24.57
C ASP A 504 37.31 -11.77 23.08
N THR A 505 37.82 -12.67 22.26
CA THR A 505 38.30 -12.46 20.88
C THR A 505 37.19 -12.66 19.83
N PRO A 506 37.06 -11.81 18.80
CA PRO A 506 36.40 -12.16 17.55
C PRO A 506 37.40 -12.48 16.41
N PRO A 507 37.09 -13.43 15.51
CA PRO A 507 38.00 -13.85 14.46
C PRO A 507 38.08 -12.88 13.27
N GLN A 508 39.23 -12.97 12.60
CA GLN A 508 39.80 -12.08 11.59
C GLN A 508 39.02 -11.97 10.27
N GLN A 509 38.99 -10.75 9.73
CA GLN A 509 38.79 -10.46 8.31
C GLN A 509 40.12 -10.02 7.69
N GLU A 510 40.67 -10.84 6.80
CA GLU A 510 41.62 -10.50 5.73
C GLU A 510 40.94 -10.98 4.44
N GLY A 511 41.00 -10.35 3.27
CA GLY A 511 41.70 -9.20 2.73
C GLY A 511 41.36 -9.16 1.23
N LEU A 512 41.42 -7.97 0.64
CA LEU A 512 41.01 -7.65 -0.73
C LEU A 512 41.63 -8.54 -1.82
N ARG A 513 40.88 -8.85 -2.89
CA ARG A 513 41.37 -8.83 -4.29
C ARG A 513 40.26 -8.41 -5.29
N GLN A 514 40.65 -7.55 -6.25
CA GLN A 514 39.87 -7.07 -7.39
C GLN A 514 39.67 -8.17 -8.46
N PRO A 515 38.65 -8.07 -9.34
CA PRO A 515 38.46 -9.01 -10.45
C PRO A 515 39.07 -8.51 -11.76
N ASP A 516 40.03 -9.27 -12.31
CA ASP A 516 40.50 -9.14 -13.70
C ASP A 516 39.87 -10.20 -14.61
N ASP A 517 39.24 -9.70 -15.67
CA ASP A 517 39.13 -10.16 -17.08
C ASP A 517 39.24 -11.66 -17.46
N PRO A 518 38.25 -12.27 -18.15
CA PRO A 518 38.43 -13.57 -18.80
C PRO A 518 38.84 -13.41 -20.28
N GLY A 519 40.08 -13.80 -20.55
CA GLY A 519 40.59 -14.07 -21.90
C GLY A 519 40.14 -15.44 -22.45
N ILE A 520 40.08 -15.47 -23.78
CA ILE A 520 39.61 -16.53 -24.69
C ILE A 520 40.47 -17.81 -24.66
N GLY A 521 39.84 -18.99 -24.82
CA GLY A 521 40.50 -20.22 -25.30
C GLY A 521 39.69 -21.52 -25.11
N ASP A 522 39.08 -22.00 -26.19
CA ASP A 522 38.57 -23.37 -26.41
C ASP A 522 39.69 -24.20 -27.12
N PRO A 523 39.59 -25.51 -27.46
CA PRO A 523 38.77 -26.65 -27.00
C PRO A 523 39.61 -27.93 -26.71
N GLY A 524 38.97 -29.02 -26.25
CA GLY A 524 39.35 -30.37 -26.68
C GLY A 524 39.42 -31.48 -25.63
N GLU A 525 38.81 -32.61 -26.00
CA GLU A 525 38.93 -33.97 -25.42
C GLU A 525 38.35 -34.18 -24.00
N GLY A 526 37.53 -35.18 -23.72
CA GLY A 526 37.12 -36.35 -24.50
C GLY A 526 36.71 -37.45 -23.52
N ALA A 527 35.78 -38.32 -23.96
CA ALA A 527 35.54 -39.67 -23.46
C ALA A 527 34.96 -39.81 -22.02
N GLU A 528 34.17 -40.82 -21.67
CA GLU A 528 33.44 -41.88 -22.36
C GLU A 528 32.58 -42.54 -21.26
N LYS A 529 31.40 -43.06 -21.66
CA LYS A 529 30.74 -44.28 -21.13
C LYS A 529 30.35 -44.30 -19.64
N ALA A 530 29.31 -45.01 -19.18
CA ALA A 530 28.13 -45.71 -19.68
C ALA A 530 27.44 -46.16 -18.35
N VAL A 531 26.12 -46.31 -18.22
CA VAL A 531 25.36 -47.54 -18.47
C VAL A 531 24.01 -47.41 -17.76
N SER A 532 22.98 -48.02 -18.35
CA SER A 532 21.69 -48.49 -17.80
C SER A 532 20.45 -47.61 -18.02
N ALA A 533 19.79 -47.92 -19.13
CA ALA A 533 18.34 -47.86 -19.30
C ALA A 533 17.67 -49.09 -18.61
N PRO A 534 16.39 -49.45 -18.84
CA PRO A 534 15.24 -48.70 -19.39
C PRO A 534 13.94 -48.91 -18.58
N SER A 535 12.83 -48.25 -18.97
CA SER A 535 11.68 -48.92 -19.61
C SER A 535 10.31 -48.27 -19.35
N LYS A 536 9.60 -48.08 -20.48
CA LYS A 536 8.13 -48.13 -20.72
C LYS A 536 7.27 -47.01 -20.09
N GLN A 537 6.24 -46.45 -20.74
CA GLN A 537 5.57 -46.75 -22.01
C GLN A 537 4.65 -45.56 -22.37
N THR A 538 4.59 -45.22 -23.67
CA THR A 538 3.39 -44.93 -24.52
C THR A 538 2.11 -44.38 -23.87
N ALA A 539 1.31 -43.47 -24.43
CA ALA A 539 1.18 -42.90 -25.77
C ALA A 539 0.03 -41.85 -25.77
N ARG A 540 -0.14 -41.21 -26.94
CA ARG A 540 -1.29 -40.40 -27.45
C ARG A 540 -1.38 -38.97 -26.88
N GLY A 541 -1.47 -37.92 -27.70
CA GLY A 541 -1.66 -37.79 -29.15
C GLY A 541 -2.54 -36.56 -29.41
N GLY A 542 -2.30 -35.81 -30.48
CA GLY A 542 -3.28 -34.86 -31.01
C GLY A 542 -2.72 -33.49 -31.35
N ASN A 543 -2.31 -33.34 -32.60
CA ASN A 543 -1.99 -32.09 -33.28
C ASN A 543 -3.29 -31.44 -33.80
N LEU A 544 -3.27 -30.11 -33.90
CA LEU A 544 -3.82 -29.25 -34.97
C LEU A 544 -5.30 -29.38 -35.33
N PHE A 545 -6.08 -28.37 -34.92
CA PHE A 545 -6.76 -27.42 -35.82
C PHE A 545 -6.79 -26.04 -35.18
#